data_AF-A0A922L164-F1
#
_entry.id   AF-A0A922L164-F1
#
_cell.length_a   1.000
_cell.length_b   1.000
_cell.length_c   1.000
_cell.angle_alpha   90.00
_cell.angle_beta   90.00
_cell.angle_gamma   90.00
#
_symmetry.space_group_name_H-M   'P 1'
#
loop_
_entity.id
_entity.type
_entity.pdbx_description
1 polymer ?
#
loop_
_entity_poly.entity_id
_entity_poly.type
_entity_poly.pdbx_seq_one_letter_code
_entity_poly.pdbx_strand_id
1 'polypeptide(L)'
;MNRLKMFAKFFLIIVILLFLSTTTIESINGASNGDHHQCNEKRKINIDRTVSKILAFGENGRTFPENDKQLRSFCRDTNDMTAKVETYFKECSVKSQQDFANVFIYSLKHVVRTLCRKRRSKKVTQFLKVAPCLNQFIFDDRCIAGFSNQSKPLIVAKIGNKKLEHVCCNYAAAMTCVDDWIMERPCSRDYRELLNDYVRGVFDNMITVICGDNNGDSDKCDHIMNKKLPKMTAIQAERLNVNPFNSFMFIMMDIFDSLENV
;
A
#
# COMPACT_ATOMS: atom_id res chain seq x y z
N MET A 1 62.51 8.64 -3.95
CA MET A 1 62.19 8.00 -2.65
C MET A 1 61.12 8.72 -1.80
N ASN A 2 60.74 9.98 -2.08
CA ASN A 2 59.74 10.72 -1.28
C ASN A 2 58.28 10.62 -1.75
N ARG A 3 58.00 10.24 -3.01
CA ARG A 3 56.62 10.12 -3.51
C ARG A 3 55.91 8.84 -3.05
N LEU A 4 56.63 7.72 -2.94
CA LEU A 4 56.06 6.44 -2.47
C LEU A 4 55.61 6.49 -1.00
N LYS A 5 56.36 7.21 -0.15
CA LYS A 5 56.01 7.43 1.26
C LYS A 5 54.80 8.34 1.45
N MET A 6 54.53 9.22 0.49
CA MET A 6 53.39 10.14 0.53
C MET A 6 52.08 9.40 0.14
N PHE A 7 52.14 8.54 -0.88
CA PHE A 7 51.01 7.68 -1.26
C PHE A 7 50.65 6.67 -0.18
N ALA A 8 51.64 6.04 0.47
CA ALA A 8 51.37 5.11 1.57
C ALA A 8 50.69 5.78 2.77
N LYS A 9 51.06 7.03 3.10
CA LYS A 9 50.40 7.80 4.16
C LYS A 9 48.97 8.21 3.79
N PHE A 10 48.74 8.59 2.53
CA PHE A 10 47.40 8.95 2.05
C PHE A 10 46.46 7.74 2.02
N PHE A 11 46.96 6.58 1.60
CA PHE A 11 46.19 5.34 1.57
C PHE A 11 45.84 4.86 2.99
N LEU A 12 46.77 4.98 3.94
CA LEU A 12 46.52 4.66 5.34
C LEU A 12 45.42 5.55 5.96
N ILE A 13 45.42 6.85 5.64
CA ILE A 13 44.38 7.79 6.10
C ILE A 13 43.01 7.43 5.53
N ILE A 14 42.92 7.07 4.23
CA ILE A 14 41.67 6.65 3.60
C ILE A 14 41.14 5.35 4.22
N VAL A 15 42.01 4.36 4.48
CA VAL A 15 41.62 3.11 5.15
C VAL A 15 41.17 3.36 6.59
N ILE A 16 41.84 4.24 7.33
CA ILE A 16 41.43 4.63 8.70
C ILE A 16 40.07 5.37 8.67
N LEU A 17 39.83 6.27 7.71
CA LEU A 17 38.55 6.96 7.56
C LEU A 17 37.41 5.99 7.17
N LEU A 18 37.69 4.98 6.35
CA LEU A 18 36.72 3.93 6.01
C LEU A 18 36.40 3.04 7.22
N PHE A 19 37.41 2.66 8.02
CA PHE A 19 37.20 1.91 9.26
C PHE A 19 36.45 2.71 10.33
N LEU A 20 36.75 4.01 10.49
CA LEU A 20 36.03 4.90 11.42
C LEU A 20 34.57 5.15 11.01
N SER A 21 34.23 5.02 9.72
CA SER A 21 32.83 5.09 9.25
C SER A 21 32.02 3.82 9.50
N THR A 22 32.68 2.70 9.88
CA THR A 22 32.04 1.40 10.14
C THR A 22 31.89 1.05 11.62
N THR A 23 32.39 1.88 12.54
CA THR A 23 32.39 1.61 13.98
C THR A 23 31.57 2.60 14.81
N THR A 24 30.32 2.87 14.42
CA THR A 24 29.34 3.46 15.35
C THR A 24 27.97 2.82 15.17
N ILE A 25 27.79 1.58 15.66
CA ILE A 25 26.56 1.18 16.36
C ILE A 25 26.98 0.24 17.50
N GLU A 26 27.57 0.83 18.56
CA GLU A 26 27.45 0.24 19.88
C GLU A 26 26.05 0.53 20.40
N SER A 27 25.40 -0.53 20.88
CA SER A 27 24.13 -0.55 21.56
C SER A 27 24.07 0.49 22.67
N ILE A 28 23.27 1.54 22.48
CA ILE A 28 22.86 2.43 23.56
C ILE A 28 21.82 1.68 24.39
N ASN A 29 22.29 0.96 25.41
CA ASN A 29 21.52 0.71 26.62
C ASN A 29 21.42 2.05 27.37
N GLY A 30 20.50 2.90 26.91
CA GLY A 30 20.11 4.12 27.57
C GLY A 30 18.69 3.96 28.09
N ALA A 31 18.54 3.84 29.41
CA ALA A 31 17.26 4.03 30.07
C ALA A 31 16.74 5.43 29.72
N SER A 32 15.80 5.49 28.77
CA SER A 32 15.05 6.68 28.43
C SER A 32 13.59 6.42 28.80
N ASN A 33 13.14 7.08 29.86
CA ASN A 33 11.73 7.31 30.11
C ASN A 33 11.19 8.20 28.99
N GLY A 34 10.63 7.58 27.95
CA GLY A 34 10.01 8.26 26.81
C GLY A 34 9.28 7.23 25.97
N ASP A 35 7.97 7.12 26.18
CA ASP A 35 6.95 6.46 25.34
C ASP A 35 7.52 5.63 24.15
N HIS A 36 7.97 4.40 24.42
CA HIS A 36 8.33 3.48 23.34
C HIS A 36 7.10 3.30 22.46
N HIS A 37 7.13 3.84 21.25
CA HIS A 37 6.09 3.68 20.24
C HIS A 37 5.92 2.19 19.90
N GLN A 38 5.09 1.47 20.66
CA GLN A 38 5.00 0.01 20.57
C GLN A 38 4.56 -0.43 19.16
N CYS A 39 5.46 -1.12 18.45
CA CYS A 39 5.19 -1.79 17.17
C CYS A 39 4.40 -3.09 17.38
N ASN A 40 3.21 -2.97 17.96
CA ASN A 40 2.34 -4.10 18.27
C ASN A 40 1.20 -4.27 17.25
N GLU A 41 0.53 -5.41 17.30
CA GLU A 41 -0.59 -5.75 16.40
C GLU A 41 -1.72 -4.72 16.46
N LYS A 42 -2.02 -4.18 17.64
CA LYS A 42 -3.05 -3.14 17.80
C LYS A 42 -2.71 -1.89 16.98
N ARG A 43 -1.44 -1.47 16.96
CA ARG A 43 -0.96 -0.37 16.14
C ARG A 43 -1.06 -0.71 14.65
N LYS A 44 -0.65 -1.91 14.23
CA LYS A 44 -0.77 -2.40 12.85
C LYS A 44 -2.22 -2.33 12.35
N ILE A 45 -3.18 -2.84 13.13
CA ILE A 45 -4.62 -2.79 12.81
C ILE A 45 -5.12 -1.35 12.66
N ASN A 46 -4.68 -0.44 13.54
CA ASN A 46 -5.08 0.96 13.44
C ASN A 46 -4.53 1.62 12.16
N ILE A 47 -3.31 1.27 11.77
CA ILE A 47 -2.69 1.78 10.54
C ILE A 47 -3.40 1.21 9.31
N ASP A 48 -3.76 -0.08 9.29
CA ASP A 48 -4.57 -0.70 8.22
C ASP A 48 -5.94 0.01 8.03
N ARG A 49 -6.63 0.30 9.14
CA ARG A 49 -7.86 1.11 9.12
C ARG A 49 -7.61 2.54 8.65
N THR A 50 -6.48 3.14 9.04
CA THR A 50 -6.10 4.48 8.60
C THR A 50 -5.86 4.53 7.09
N VAL A 51 -5.20 3.52 6.53
CA VAL A 51 -5.04 3.36 5.07
C VAL A 51 -6.40 3.31 4.38
N SER A 52 -7.33 2.50 4.90
CA SER A 52 -8.70 2.41 4.35
C SER A 52 -9.42 3.77 4.36
N LYS A 53 -9.31 4.55 5.44
CA LYS A 53 -9.89 5.91 5.54
C LYS A 53 -9.27 6.90 4.57
N ILE A 54 -7.98 6.77 4.26
CA ILE A 54 -7.32 7.63 3.27
C ILE A 54 -7.90 7.38 1.87
N LEU A 55 -8.10 6.11 1.53
CA LEU A 55 -8.68 5.69 0.25
C LEU A 55 -10.17 6.02 0.11
N ALA A 56 -10.84 6.32 1.23
CA ALA A 56 -12.26 6.65 1.35
C ALA A 56 -13.25 5.51 1.03
N PHE A 57 -12.88 4.53 0.22
CA PHE A 57 -13.73 3.38 -0.14
C PHE A 57 -13.71 2.23 0.89
N GLY A 58 -14.81 1.49 0.96
CA GLY A 58 -14.98 0.26 1.76
C GLY A 58 -15.53 0.49 3.16
N GLU A 59 -15.76 -0.60 3.89
CA GLU A 59 -16.40 -0.61 5.23
C GLU A 59 -15.72 0.35 6.22
N ASN A 60 -14.38 0.39 6.21
CA ASN A 60 -13.57 1.27 7.07
C ASN A 60 -13.24 2.63 6.43
N GLY A 61 -13.89 2.97 5.33
CA GLY A 61 -13.69 4.20 4.57
C GLY A 61 -14.26 5.44 5.23
N ARG A 62 -14.44 6.49 4.44
CA ARG A 62 -15.08 7.75 4.85
C ARG A 62 -15.72 8.43 3.65
N THR A 63 -16.64 9.35 3.88
CA THR A 63 -17.29 10.07 2.79
C THR A 63 -16.33 11.00 2.06
N PHE A 64 -16.55 11.12 0.75
CA PHE A 64 -15.91 12.13 -0.08
C PHE A 64 -16.50 13.52 0.19
N PRO A 65 -15.68 14.57 0.03
CA PRO A 65 -16.15 15.94 0.18
C PRO A 65 -17.11 16.31 -0.95
N GLU A 66 -18.21 16.96 -0.62
CA GLU A 66 -19.25 17.39 -1.56
C GLU A 66 -19.15 18.89 -1.87
N ASN A 67 -18.32 19.62 -1.12
CA ASN A 67 -18.11 21.06 -1.29
C ASN A 67 -16.71 21.48 -0.83
N ASP A 68 -16.34 22.74 -1.09
CA ASP A 68 -15.00 23.25 -0.79
C ASP A 68 -14.66 23.29 0.71
N LYS A 69 -15.66 23.47 1.57
CA LYS A 69 -15.45 23.47 3.02
C LYS A 69 -15.07 22.07 3.49
N GLN A 70 -15.82 21.05 3.06
CA GLN A 70 -15.52 19.65 3.34
C GLN A 70 -14.20 19.22 2.69
N LEU A 71 -13.91 19.69 1.46
CA LEU A 71 -12.66 19.37 0.76
C LEU A 71 -11.44 19.82 1.55
N ARG A 72 -11.47 21.02 2.16
CA ARG A 72 -10.37 21.51 3.02
C ARG A 72 -10.12 20.60 4.21
N SER A 73 -11.18 20.16 4.91
CA SER A 73 -11.03 19.20 6.02
C SER A 73 -10.50 17.87 5.51
N PHE A 74 -11.13 17.33 4.46
CA PHE A 74 -10.74 16.06 3.86
C PHE A 74 -9.23 16.04 3.55
N CYS A 75 -8.72 17.09 2.92
CA CYS A 75 -7.32 17.24 2.56
C CYS A 75 -6.36 17.32 3.75
N ARG A 76 -6.70 18.11 4.77
CA ARG A 76 -5.91 18.19 6.00
C ARG A 76 -5.85 16.82 6.67
N ASP A 77 -7.01 16.20 6.87
CA ASP A 77 -7.13 14.93 7.56
C ASP A 77 -6.41 13.81 6.76
N THR A 78 -6.46 13.82 5.42
CA THR A 78 -5.68 12.88 4.58
C THR A 78 -4.18 13.05 4.79
N ASN A 79 -3.68 14.28 4.82
CA ASN A 79 -2.25 14.52 5.02
C ASN A 79 -1.79 14.03 6.39
N ASP A 80 -2.58 14.30 7.44
CA ASP A 80 -2.28 13.85 8.80
C ASP A 80 -2.28 12.31 8.89
N MET A 81 -3.28 11.65 8.26
CA MET A 81 -3.33 10.19 8.19
C MET A 81 -2.16 9.61 7.40
N THR A 82 -1.80 10.22 6.27
CA THR A 82 -0.66 9.79 5.44
C THR A 82 0.65 9.88 6.22
N ALA A 83 0.85 10.96 6.98
CA ALA A 83 2.02 11.11 7.85
C ALA A 83 2.07 10.03 8.94
N LYS A 84 0.93 9.68 9.55
CA LYS A 84 0.85 8.57 10.53
C LYS A 84 1.26 7.23 9.93
N VAL A 85 0.80 6.93 8.71
CA VAL A 85 1.17 5.71 7.98
C VAL A 85 2.68 5.69 7.69
N GLU A 86 3.22 6.80 7.18
CA GLU A 86 4.65 6.95 6.89
C GLU A 86 5.52 6.77 8.14
N THR A 87 5.16 7.39 9.26
CA THR A 87 5.85 7.22 10.55
C THR A 87 5.82 5.78 11.02
N TYR A 88 4.68 5.09 10.91
CA TYR A 88 4.60 3.68 11.29
C TYR A 88 5.57 2.81 10.51
N PHE A 89 5.61 2.94 9.17
CA PHE A 89 6.53 2.14 8.35
C PHE A 89 7.99 2.46 8.66
N LYS A 90 8.31 3.74 8.91
CA LYS A 90 9.66 4.14 9.30
C LYS A 90 10.12 3.51 10.62
N GLU A 91 9.22 3.38 11.60
CA GLU A 91 9.56 2.91 12.95
C GLU A 91 9.45 1.39 13.12
N CYS A 92 8.49 0.76 12.44
CA CYS A 92 8.06 -0.60 12.76
C CYS A 92 8.28 -1.63 11.66
N SER A 93 8.73 -1.20 10.47
CA SER A 93 8.88 -2.09 9.32
C SER A 93 10.32 -2.28 8.91
N VAL A 94 10.62 -3.44 8.36
CA VAL A 94 11.93 -3.74 7.75
C VAL A 94 12.11 -2.96 6.44
N LYS A 95 13.35 -2.92 5.92
CA LYS A 95 13.69 -2.08 4.77
C LYS A 95 12.86 -2.38 3.51
N SER A 96 12.61 -3.66 3.20
CA SER A 96 11.79 -4.09 2.06
C SER A 96 10.35 -3.58 2.16
N GLN A 97 9.73 -3.74 3.33
CA GLN A 97 8.40 -3.21 3.63
C GLN A 97 8.34 -1.67 3.56
N GLN A 98 9.38 -0.98 4.05
CA GLN A 98 9.49 0.48 3.94
C GLN A 98 9.54 0.93 2.48
N ASP A 99 10.34 0.26 1.64
CA ASP A 99 10.47 0.62 0.23
C ASP A 99 9.14 0.40 -0.52
N PHE A 100 8.46 -0.71 -0.27
CA PHE A 100 7.12 -0.95 -0.80
C PHE A 100 6.11 0.09 -0.30
N ALA A 101 6.12 0.41 1.00
CA ALA A 101 5.26 1.43 1.57
C ALA A 101 5.50 2.81 0.95
N ASN A 102 6.75 3.16 0.70
CA ASN A 102 7.13 4.44 0.10
C ASN A 102 6.56 4.60 -1.32
N VAL A 103 6.51 3.51 -2.11
CA VAL A 103 5.88 3.52 -3.44
C VAL A 103 4.38 3.82 -3.32
N PHE A 104 3.68 3.16 -2.40
CA PHE A 104 2.27 3.43 -2.14
C PHE A 104 2.03 4.87 -1.68
N ILE A 105 2.77 5.30 -0.64
CA ILE A 105 2.63 6.63 -0.04
C ILE A 105 2.93 7.71 -1.07
N TYR A 106 3.94 7.52 -1.93
CA TYR A 106 4.24 8.44 -3.01
C TYR A 106 3.06 8.60 -3.99
N SER A 107 2.50 7.47 -4.44
CA SER A 107 1.37 7.43 -5.38
C SER A 107 0.12 8.09 -4.78
N LEU A 108 -0.18 7.74 -3.53
CA LEU A 108 -1.24 8.35 -2.76
C LEU A 108 -1.05 9.87 -2.61
N LYS A 109 0.15 10.33 -2.20
CA LYS A 109 0.47 11.77 -2.09
C LYS A 109 0.28 12.49 -3.43
N HIS A 110 0.58 11.83 -4.55
CA HIS A 110 0.38 12.40 -5.88
C HIS A 110 -1.11 12.63 -6.20
N VAL A 111 -1.95 11.60 -5.99
CA VAL A 111 -3.40 11.70 -6.19
C VAL A 111 -4.01 12.75 -5.25
N VAL A 112 -3.64 12.72 -3.97
CA VAL A 112 -4.13 13.67 -2.96
C VAL A 112 -3.73 15.10 -3.29
N ARG A 113 -2.48 15.36 -3.72
CA ARG A 113 -2.06 16.71 -4.16
C ARG A 113 -2.90 17.22 -5.32
N THR A 114 -3.30 16.34 -6.24
CA THR A 114 -4.16 16.71 -7.37
C THR A 114 -5.55 17.12 -6.91
N LEU A 115 -6.11 16.40 -5.94
CA LEU A 115 -7.41 16.72 -5.34
C LEU A 115 -7.37 17.97 -4.44
N CYS A 116 -6.28 18.13 -3.70
CA CYS A 116 -6.11 19.14 -2.63
C CYS A 116 -5.36 20.41 -3.06
N ARG A 117 -5.17 20.59 -4.37
CA ARG A 117 -4.52 21.78 -4.93
C ARG A 117 -5.32 23.04 -4.59
N LYS A 118 -4.62 24.12 -4.19
CA LYS A 118 -5.24 25.42 -3.86
C LYS A 118 -6.09 25.98 -5.01
N ARG A 119 -5.64 25.78 -6.26
CA ARG A 119 -6.41 26.18 -7.46
C ARG A 119 -7.31 25.02 -7.89
N ARG A 120 -8.61 25.29 -7.97
CA ARG A 120 -9.62 24.32 -8.39
C ARG A 120 -9.42 23.94 -9.86
N SER A 121 -9.15 22.66 -10.11
CA SER A 121 -9.06 22.10 -11.45
C SER A 121 -10.42 21.59 -11.93
N LYS A 122 -10.57 21.35 -13.24
CA LYS A 122 -11.77 20.71 -13.80
C LYS A 122 -12.01 19.33 -13.17
N LYS A 123 -10.95 18.53 -12.98
CA LYS A 123 -11.02 17.21 -12.32
C LYS A 123 -11.55 17.32 -10.89
N VAL A 124 -11.07 18.28 -10.09
CA VAL A 124 -11.58 18.50 -8.72
C VAL A 124 -13.06 18.90 -8.73
N THR A 125 -13.46 19.78 -9.64
CA THR A 125 -14.88 20.17 -9.77
C THR A 125 -15.77 18.99 -10.14
N GLN A 126 -15.34 18.13 -11.06
CA GLN A 126 -16.07 16.91 -11.42
C GLN A 126 -16.14 15.93 -10.26
N PHE A 127 -15.04 15.78 -9.51
CA PHE A 127 -14.99 14.91 -8.33
C PHE A 127 -15.99 15.36 -7.25
N LEU A 128 -16.03 16.66 -6.93
CA LEU A 128 -17.01 17.20 -5.97
C LEU A 128 -18.46 17.04 -6.47
N LYS A 129 -18.70 17.09 -7.79
CA LYS A 129 -20.04 16.89 -8.37
C LYS A 129 -20.53 15.45 -8.22
N VAL A 130 -19.65 14.46 -8.39
CA VAL A 130 -20.01 13.05 -8.28
C VAL A 130 -19.97 12.54 -6.82
N ALA A 131 -19.29 13.24 -5.91
CA ALA A 131 -19.16 12.83 -4.51
C ALA A 131 -20.48 12.50 -3.79
N PRO A 132 -21.58 13.28 -3.91
CA PRO A 132 -22.87 12.91 -3.29
C PRO A 132 -23.43 11.57 -3.78
N CYS A 133 -23.20 11.22 -5.05
CA CYS A 133 -23.56 9.92 -5.61
C CYS A 133 -22.69 8.82 -5.01
N LEU A 134 -21.36 9.01 -4.99
CA LEU A 134 -20.44 8.02 -4.42
C LEU A 134 -20.73 7.74 -2.95
N ASN A 135 -21.02 8.78 -2.17
CA ASN A 135 -21.27 8.68 -0.72
C ASN A 135 -22.46 7.78 -0.36
N GLN A 136 -23.38 7.51 -1.28
CA GLN A 136 -24.50 6.56 -1.07
C GLN A 136 -24.03 5.11 -1.03
N PHE A 137 -22.91 4.80 -1.67
CA PHE A 137 -22.43 3.44 -1.86
C PHE A 137 -20.96 3.27 -1.45
N ILE A 138 -20.34 4.30 -0.89
CA ILE A 138 -18.89 4.35 -0.62
C ILE A 138 -18.42 3.24 0.33
N PHE A 139 -19.31 2.75 1.19
CA PHE A 139 -19.06 1.68 2.14
C PHE A 139 -19.30 0.27 1.56
N ASP A 140 -19.76 0.16 0.32
CA ASP A 140 -19.81 -1.11 -0.40
C ASP A 140 -18.37 -1.60 -0.65
N ASP A 141 -18.00 -2.65 0.06
CA ASP A 141 -16.63 -3.15 0.11
C ASP A 141 -16.43 -4.37 -0.80
N ARG A 142 -17.41 -4.76 -1.62
CA ARG A 142 -17.40 -6.03 -2.37
C ARG A 142 -16.12 -6.27 -3.17
N CYS A 143 -15.55 -5.24 -3.78
CA CYS A 143 -14.34 -5.38 -4.59
C CYS A 143 -13.09 -5.55 -3.72
N ILE A 144 -13.03 -4.84 -2.59
CA ILE A 144 -11.95 -4.96 -1.61
C ILE A 144 -12.04 -6.32 -0.90
N ALA A 145 -13.25 -6.72 -0.49
CA ALA A 145 -13.53 -8.02 0.11
C ALA A 145 -13.21 -9.16 -0.86
N GLY A 146 -13.59 -9.03 -2.14
CA GLY A 146 -13.26 -9.97 -3.21
C GLY A 146 -11.75 -10.15 -3.36
N PHE A 147 -11.02 -9.05 -3.51
CA PHE A 147 -9.55 -9.07 -3.55
C PHE A 147 -8.95 -9.73 -2.29
N SER A 148 -9.41 -9.32 -1.11
CA SER A 148 -8.92 -9.80 0.18
C SER A 148 -9.12 -11.31 0.33
N ASN A 149 -10.33 -11.79 0.04
CA ASN A 149 -10.69 -13.20 0.13
C ASN A 149 -9.89 -14.09 -0.83
N GLN A 150 -9.53 -13.57 -2.02
CA GLN A 150 -8.72 -14.30 -2.99
C GLN A 150 -7.22 -14.23 -2.68
N SER A 151 -6.75 -13.14 -2.08
CA SER A 151 -5.32 -12.87 -1.87
C SER A 151 -4.79 -13.37 -0.52
N LYS A 152 -5.56 -13.27 0.57
CA LYS A 152 -5.17 -13.78 1.89
C LYS A 152 -4.71 -15.25 1.87
N PRO A 153 -5.40 -16.17 1.18
CA PRO A 153 -4.93 -17.54 0.97
C PRO A 153 -3.48 -17.69 0.51
N LEU A 154 -2.99 -16.74 -0.29
CA LEU A 154 -1.65 -16.78 -0.86
C LEU A 154 -0.55 -16.63 0.19
N ILE A 155 -0.83 -15.95 1.32
CA ILE A 155 0.12 -15.74 2.42
C ILE A 155 0.66 -17.08 2.92
N VAL A 156 -0.22 -18.06 3.13
CA VAL A 156 0.15 -19.38 3.68
C VAL A 156 0.43 -20.43 2.61
N ALA A 157 0.12 -20.14 1.34
CA ALA A 157 0.29 -21.08 0.23
C ALA A 157 1.77 -21.38 -0.03
N LYS A 158 2.12 -22.65 -0.28
CA LYS A 158 3.50 -23.06 -0.59
C LYS A 158 3.75 -23.12 -2.10
N ILE A 159 3.59 -21.98 -2.78
CA ILE A 159 3.73 -21.88 -4.24
C ILE A 159 4.85 -20.91 -4.68
N GLY A 160 5.67 -20.45 -3.73
CA GLY A 160 6.79 -19.54 -4.00
C GLY A 160 6.37 -18.28 -4.74
N ASN A 161 7.18 -17.84 -5.72
CA ASN A 161 6.93 -16.63 -6.49
C ASN A 161 5.62 -16.64 -7.30
N LYS A 162 4.97 -17.79 -7.51
CA LYS A 162 3.64 -17.84 -8.13
C LYS A 162 2.58 -17.10 -7.34
N LYS A 163 2.79 -16.85 -6.03
CA LYS A 163 1.94 -15.95 -5.24
C LYS A 163 1.79 -14.58 -5.90
N LEU A 164 2.87 -14.06 -6.48
CA LEU A 164 2.87 -12.77 -7.16
C LEU A 164 1.98 -12.82 -8.41
N GLU A 165 2.10 -13.85 -9.24
CA GLU A 165 1.23 -14.02 -10.41
C GLU A 165 -0.26 -14.07 -10.02
N HIS A 166 -0.60 -14.83 -8.97
CA HIS A 166 -1.98 -14.91 -8.47
C HIS A 166 -2.49 -13.55 -7.96
N VAL A 167 -1.70 -12.82 -7.16
CA VAL A 167 -2.17 -11.54 -6.60
C VAL A 167 -2.28 -10.44 -7.66
N CYS A 168 -1.45 -10.49 -8.71
CA CYS A 168 -1.60 -9.63 -9.89
C CYS A 168 -2.94 -9.88 -10.60
N CYS A 169 -3.35 -11.14 -10.75
CA CYS A 169 -4.65 -11.49 -11.31
C CYS A 169 -5.81 -11.12 -10.39
N ASN A 170 -5.67 -11.29 -9.08
CA ASN A 170 -6.67 -10.83 -8.11
C ASN A 170 -6.86 -9.31 -8.18
N TYR A 171 -5.79 -8.54 -8.38
CA TYR A 171 -5.87 -7.09 -8.60
C TYR A 171 -6.60 -6.74 -9.89
N ALA A 172 -6.27 -7.41 -11.01
CA ALA A 172 -6.97 -7.18 -12.27
C ALA A 172 -8.49 -7.44 -12.14
N ALA A 173 -8.87 -8.54 -11.49
CA ALA A 173 -10.27 -8.83 -11.18
C ALA A 173 -10.91 -7.77 -10.27
N ALA A 174 -10.18 -7.26 -9.29
CA ALA A 174 -10.65 -6.16 -8.43
C ALA A 174 -10.87 -4.86 -9.21
N MET A 175 -10.00 -4.56 -10.19
CA MET A 175 -10.17 -3.39 -11.06
C MET A 175 -11.36 -3.54 -12.01
N THR A 176 -11.63 -4.74 -12.53
CA THR A 176 -12.88 -5.02 -13.26
C THR A 176 -14.09 -4.83 -12.35
N CYS A 177 -14.06 -5.35 -11.12
CA CYS A 177 -15.13 -5.13 -10.16
C CYS A 177 -15.37 -3.64 -9.86
N VAL A 178 -14.31 -2.84 -9.71
CA VAL A 178 -14.44 -1.38 -9.51
C VAL A 178 -15.11 -0.72 -10.71
N ASP A 179 -14.73 -1.11 -11.92
CA ASP A 179 -15.33 -0.58 -13.14
C ASP A 179 -16.83 -0.93 -13.24
N ASP A 180 -17.18 -2.20 -12.98
CA ASP A 180 -18.57 -2.65 -12.93
C ASP A 180 -19.36 -1.90 -11.85
N TRP A 181 -18.78 -1.74 -10.66
CA TRP A 181 -19.38 -0.97 -9.57
C TRP A 181 -19.66 0.48 -9.98
N ILE A 182 -18.75 1.13 -10.72
CA ILE A 182 -18.98 2.47 -11.26
C ILE A 182 -20.11 2.45 -12.30
N MET A 183 -20.15 1.42 -13.16
CA MET A 183 -21.09 1.30 -14.28
C MET A 183 -22.49 0.86 -13.87
N GLU A 184 -22.66 0.17 -12.74
CA GLU A 184 -23.98 -0.20 -12.20
C GLU A 184 -24.83 1.03 -11.83
N ARG A 185 -24.17 2.15 -11.50
CA ARG A 185 -24.81 3.34 -10.91
C ARG A 185 -24.93 4.45 -11.94
N PRO A 186 -26.16 4.86 -12.35
CA PRO A 186 -26.36 5.90 -13.36
C PRO A 186 -25.63 7.21 -13.04
N CYS A 187 -25.55 7.59 -11.76
CA CYS A 187 -24.96 8.85 -11.33
C CYS A 187 -23.42 8.89 -11.38
N SER A 188 -22.74 7.75 -11.55
CA SER A 188 -21.26 7.69 -11.66
C SER A 188 -20.75 7.32 -13.05
N ARG A 189 -21.59 6.79 -13.95
CA ARG A 189 -21.22 6.37 -15.31
C ARG A 189 -20.47 7.44 -16.10
N ASP A 190 -20.98 8.67 -16.09
CA ASP A 190 -20.38 9.80 -16.82
C ASP A 190 -19.00 10.21 -16.27
N TYR A 191 -18.65 9.70 -15.09
CA TYR A 191 -17.38 9.95 -14.41
C TYR A 191 -16.46 8.72 -14.39
N ARG A 192 -16.78 7.66 -15.17
CA ARG A 192 -16.02 6.41 -15.20
C ARG A 192 -14.51 6.60 -15.31
N GLU A 193 -14.06 7.37 -16.30
CA GLU A 193 -12.63 7.65 -16.50
C GLU A 193 -12.01 8.35 -15.29
N LEU A 194 -12.68 9.37 -14.74
CA LEU A 194 -12.21 10.10 -13.57
C LEU A 194 -12.06 9.21 -12.33
N LEU A 195 -13.02 8.30 -12.12
CA LEU A 195 -13.05 7.41 -10.96
C LEU A 195 -12.04 6.27 -11.10
N ASN A 196 -11.91 5.69 -12.29
CA ASN A 196 -10.87 4.72 -12.59
C ASN A 196 -9.47 5.32 -12.47
N ASP A 197 -9.25 6.54 -13.01
CA ASP A 197 -8.00 7.29 -12.83
C ASP A 197 -7.64 7.48 -11.36
N TYR A 198 -8.64 7.76 -10.51
CA TYR A 198 -8.43 7.95 -9.08
C TYR A 198 -7.92 6.67 -8.42
N VAL A 199 -8.59 5.53 -8.67
CA VAL A 199 -8.20 4.24 -8.08
C VAL A 199 -6.84 3.77 -8.63
N ARG A 200 -6.67 3.80 -9.96
CA ARG A 200 -5.42 3.44 -10.63
C ARG A 200 -4.25 4.31 -10.20
N GLY A 201 -4.46 5.62 -10.07
CA GLY A 201 -3.43 6.56 -9.63
C GLY A 201 -2.86 6.24 -8.24
N VAL A 202 -3.61 5.51 -7.40
CA VAL A 202 -3.14 5.05 -6.10
C VAL A 202 -2.38 3.71 -6.21
N PHE A 203 -2.91 2.74 -6.95
CA PHE A 203 -2.43 1.35 -6.88
C PHE A 203 -1.49 0.92 -8.01
N ASP A 204 -1.56 1.53 -9.20
CA ASP A 204 -0.85 1.02 -10.38
C ASP A 204 0.67 1.00 -10.21
N ASN A 205 1.25 1.97 -9.52
CA ASN A 205 2.69 1.96 -9.24
C ASN A 205 3.10 0.81 -8.31
N MET A 206 2.26 0.47 -7.31
CA MET A 206 2.53 -0.69 -6.45
C MET A 206 2.47 -1.98 -7.27
N ILE A 207 1.42 -2.12 -8.07
CA ILE A 207 1.21 -3.29 -8.92
C ILE A 207 2.32 -3.43 -9.95
N THR A 208 2.80 -2.33 -10.53
CA THR A 208 3.96 -2.35 -11.43
C THR A 208 5.22 -2.87 -10.72
N VAL A 209 5.45 -2.49 -9.46
CA VAL A 209 6.58 -3.01 -8.65
C VAL A 209 6.43 -4.51 -8.37
N ILE A 210 5.20 -4.99 -8.14
CA ILE A 210 4.92 -6.41 -7.82
C ILE A 210 4.96 -7.29 -9.07
N CYS A 211 4.28 -6.84 -10.12
CA CYS A 211 3.89 -7.64 -11.27
C CYS A 211 4.82 -7.42 -12.46
N GLY A 212 5.64 -6.36 -12.45
CA GLY A 212 6.43 -5.94 -13.61
C GLY A 212 5.52 -5.72 -14.82
N ASP A 213 5.92 -6.32 -15.95
CA ASP A 213 5.17 -6.27 -17.22
C ASP A 213 4.03 -7.32 -17.30
N ASN A 214 3.78 -8.09 -16.23
CA ASN A 214 2.64 -9.00 -16.17
C ASN A 214 1.43 -8.26 -15.58
N ASN A 215 0.86 -7.35 -16.37
CA ASN A 215 -0.21 -6.42 -15.99
C ASN A 215 -1.59 -7.10 -15.76
N GLY A 216 -1.64 -8.41 -15.54
CA GLY A 216 -2.90 -9.15 -15.43
C GLY A 216 -3.65 -9.26 -16.75
N ASP A 217 -2.93 -9.61 -17.83
CA ASP A 217 -3.53 -9.98 -19.11
C ASP A 217 -4.61 -11.06 -18.91
N SER A 218 -5.84 -10.81 -19.37
CA SER A 218 -7.02 -11.61 -19.01
C SER A 218 -6.81 -13.09 -19.28
N ASP A 219 -6.21 -13.41 -20.43
CA ASP A 219 -6.00 -14.78 -20.88
C ASP A 219 -4.97 -15.53 -20.00
N LYS A 220 -3.94 -14.82 -19.52
CA LYS A 220 -2.98 -15.38 -18.55
C LYS A 220 -3.66 -15.61 -17.21
N CYS A 221 -4.51 -14.67 -16.79
CA CYS A 221 -5.22 -14.77 -15.52
C CYS A 221 -6.31 -15.84 -15.53
N ASP A 222 -6.98 -16.08 -16.64
CA ASP A 222 -7.96 -17.15 -16.78
C ASP A 222 -7.31 -18.52 -16.55
N HIS A 223 -6.11 -18.73 -17.07
CA HIS A 223 -5.37 -19.98 -16.81
C HIS A 223 -4.94 -20.09 -15.33
N ILE A 224 -4.52 -19.00 -14.70
CA ILE A 224 -3.99 -18.99 -13.34
C ILE A 224 -5.11 -19.14 -12.30
N MET A 225 -6.22 -18.42 -12.46
CA MET A 225 -7.37 -18.44 -11.55
C MET A 225 -8.09 -19.80 -11.57
N ASN A 226 -8.06 -20.51 -12.70
CA ASN A 226 -8.61 -21.86 -12.81
C ASN A 226 -7.75 -22.94 -12.13
N LYS A 227 -6.50 -22.64 -11.73
CA LYS A 227 -5.67 -23.56 -10.95
C LYS A 227 -6.06 -23.47 -9.47
N LYS A 228 -6.60 -24.57 -8.93
CA LYS A 228 -6.88 -24.67 -7.49
C LYS A 228 -5.59 -24.48 -6.70
N LEU A 229 -5.62 -23.53 -5.75
CA LEU A 229 -4.60 -23.42 -4.73
C LEU A 229 -4.50 -24.74 -3.95
N PRO A 230 -3.30 -25.12 -3.46
CA PRO A 230 -3.15 -26.27 -2.58
C PRO A 230 -4.13 -26.16 -1.39
N LYS A 231 -4.74 -27.28 -1.00
CA LYS A 231 -5.63 -27.30 0.17
C LYS A 231 -4.85 -26.84 1.41
N MET A 232 -5.41 -25.88 2.12
CA MET A 232 -4.84 -25.43 3.39
C MET A 232 -4.97 -26.49 4.46
N THR A 233 -3.98 -26.56 5.34
CA THR A 233 -4.07 -27.29 6.60
C THR A 233 -4.91 -26.51 7.62
N ALA A 234 -5.42 -27.18 8.65
CA ALA A 234 -6.18 -26.54 9.73
C ALA A 234 -5.39 -25.41 10.42
N ILE A 235 -4.07 -25.61 10.60
CA ILE A 235 -3.15 -24.62 11.19
C ILE A 235 -3.02 -23.37 10.31
N GLN A 236 -3.02 -23.55 8.98
CA GLN A 236 -2.98 -22.43 8.04
C GLN A 236 -4.29 -21.64 8.02
N ALA A 237 -5.43 -22.35 8.13
CA ALA A 237 -6.74 -21.72 8.24
C ALA A 237 -6.88 -20.91 9.54
N GLU A 238 -6.36 -21.44 10.66
CA GLU A 238 -6.32 -20.74 11.94
C GLU A 238 -5.46 -19.47 11.88
N ARG A 239 -4.27 -19.51 11.26
CA ARG A 239 -3.44 -18.31 11.04
C ARG A 239 -4.13 -17.24 10.19
N LEU A 240 -4.92 -17.64 9.19
CA LEU A 240 -5.67 -16.70 8.35
C LEU A 240 -6.88 -16.10 9.07
N ASN A 241 -7.57 -16.88 9.90
CA ASN A 241 -8.69 -16.39 10.73
C ASN A 241 -8.24 -15.33 11.76
N VAL A 242 -6.96 -15.33 12.12
CA VAL A 242 -6.37 -14.33 13.03
C VAL A 242 -5.92 -13.07 12.28
N ASN A 243 -5.90 -13.02 10.93
CA ASN A 243 -5.46 -11.85 10.17
C ASN A 243 -6.62 -10.85 9.92
N PRO A 244 -6.70 -9.74 10.68
CA PRO A 244 -7.79 -8.78 10.57
C PRO A 244 -7.56 -7.76 9.45
N PHE A 245 -6.43 -7.80 8.74
CA PHE A 245 -6.04 -6.75 7.80
C PHE A 245 -6.85 -6.87 6.52
N ASN A 246 -7.46 -5.78 6.09
CA ASN A 246 -8.30 -5.75 4.90
C ASN A 246 -7.82 -4.74 3.86
N SER A 247 -6.85 -3.89 4.16
CA SER A 247 -6.29 -3.02 3.13
C SER A 247 -5.40 -3.81 2.17
N PHE A 248 -5.47 -3.43 0.90
CA PHE A 248 -4.61 -3.93 -0.16
C PHE A 248 -3.12 -3.90 0.25
N MET A 249 -2.68 -2.80 0.88
CA MET A 249 -1.29 -2.59 1.30
C MET A 249 -0.78 -3.68 2.24
N PHE A 250 -1.51 -3.98 3.32
CA PHE A 250 -1.05 -4.95 4.31
C PHE A 250 -1.16 -6.39 3.81
N ILE A 251 -2.18 -6.71 3.02
CA ILE A 251 -2.29 -8.04 2.38
C ILE A 251 -1.09 -8.27 1.45
N MET A 252 -0.72 -7.28 0.66
CA MET A 252 0.46 -7.37 -0.21
C MET A 252 1.75 -7.57 0.59
N MET A 253 1.92 -6.82 1.68
CA MET A 253 3.10 -6.95 2.54
C MET A 253 3.21 -8.35 3.17
N ASP A 254 2.11 -8.87 3.73
CA ASP A 254 2.11 -10.21 4.30
C ASP A 254 2.39 -11.28 3.23
N ILE A 255 1.95 -11.08 1.97
CA ILE A 255 2.31 -11.95 0.85
C ILE A 255 3.81 -11.87 0.56
N PHE A 256 4.39 -10.67 0.49
CA PHE A 256 5.83 -10.49 0.28
C PHE A 256 6.68 -11.13 1.37
N ASP A 257 6.38 -10.88 2.63
CA ASP A 257 7.09 -11.48 3.77
C ASP A 257 7.01 -13.01 3.72
N SER A 258 5.89 -13.55 3.23
CA SER A 258 5.71 -15.00 3.08
C SER A 258 6.49 -15.63 1.92
N LEU A 259 7.14 -14.84 1.07
CA LEU A 259 8.06 -15.33 0.03
C LEU A 259 9.45 -15.60 0.60
N GLU A 260 9.89 -14.80 1.57
CA GLU A 260 11.20 -14.95 2.24
C GLU A 260 11.25 -16.15 3.19
N ASN A 261 10.08 -16.73 3.53
CA ASN A 261 9.91 -17.84 4.47
C ASN A 261 9.72 -19.21 3.79
N VAL A 262 10.08 -19.36 2.50
CA VAL A 262 9.98 -20.61 1.71
C VAL A 262 11.35 -21.28 1.60
#